data_AF-A0A948UMN8-F1
#
_entry.id   AF-A0A948UMN8-F1
#
_cell.length_a   1.000
_cell.length_b   1.000
_cell.length_c   1.000
_cell.angle_alpha   90.00
_cell.angle_beta   90.00
_cell.angle_gamma   90.00
#
_symmetry.space_group_name_H-M   'P 1'
#
loop_
_entity.id
_entity.type
_entity.pdbx_description
1 polymer ?
#
loop_
_entity_poly.entity_id
_entity_poly.type
_entity_poly.pdbx_seq_one_letter_code
_entity_poly.pdbx_strand_id
1 'polypeptide(L)'
;MARGGGRSLFSLSTLLASFFGAAMIAAAFAYFNYKFSEYKFIDFKEWIFYEKSDIFVPDKEKYIVVFYSSKDANTMEQLSNINLPLPILAIDYYNEVQENSQNTTFLRSGTKNSLSFIQRFNIYESPSIFFIKKSKDSLYKQDSMIRKLDNLDELSRVVESL
;
A
#
# COMPACT_ATOMS: atom_id res chain seq x y z
N MET A 1 -34.90 -60.27 14.52
CA MET A 1 -35.20 -59.52 13.28
C MET A 1 -34.51 -58.17 13.34
N ALA A 2 -33.44 -57.99 12.57
CA ALA A 2 -32.73 -56.72 12.47
C ALA A 2 -33.45 -55.81 11.47
N ARG A 3 -33.95 -54.64 11.91
CA ARG A 3 -34.41 -53.57 11.03
C ARG A 3 -33.36 -52.47 11.04
N GLY A 4 -32.32 -52.64 10.21
CA GLY A 4 -31.39 -51.58 9.85
C GLY A 4 -32.08 -50.58 8.92
N GLY A 5 -32.78 -49.59 9.49
CA GLY A 5 -33.29 -48.46 8.75
C GLY A 5 -32.14 -47.50 8.44
N GLY A 6 -31.58 -47.59 7.23
CA GLY A 6 -30.53 -46.69 6.77
C GLY A 6 -30.97 -45.23 6.89
N ARG A 7 -30.24 -44.44 7.68
CA ARG A 7 -30.41 -42.99 7.74
C ARG A 7 -30.11 -42.43 6.34
N SER A 8 -31.14 -41.98 5.64
CA SER A 8 -30.99 -41.31 4.34
C SER A 8 -30.09 -40.09 4.51
N LEU A 9 -28.92 -40.10 3.87
CA LEU A 9 -27.98 -38.98 3.81
C LEU A 9 -28.50 -37.81 2.97
N PHE A 10 -29.68 -37.96 2.37
CA PHE A 10 -30.38 -36.95 1.55
C PHE A 10 -31.66 -36.48 2.25
N SER A 11 -31.52 -35.93 3.46
CA SER A 11 -32.63 -35.19 4.06
C SER A 11 -32.67 -33.76 3.50
N LEU A 12 -33.86 -33.19 3.36
CA LEU A 12 -34.03 -31.80 2.89
C LEU A 12 -33.21 -30.81 3.74
N SER A 13 -33.09 -31.08 5.04
CA SER A 13 -32.25 -30.28 5.94
C SER A 13 -30.76 -30.43 5.66
N THR A 14 -30.27 -31.62 5.30
CA THR A 14 -28.87 -31.82 4.88
C THR A 14 -28.56 -31.06 3.58
N LEU A 15 -29.50 -31.05 2.63
CA LEU A 15 -29.35 -30.37 1.33
C LEU A 15 -29.44 -28.84 1.47
N LEU A 16 -30.33 -28.35 2.34
CA LEU A 16 -30.37 -26.93 2.70
C LEU A 16 -29.12 -26.51 3.47
N ALA A 17 -28.66 -27.31 4.43
CA ALA A 17 -27.44 -27.01 5.20
C ALA A 17 -26.19 -26.98 4.31
N SER A 18 -26.06 -27.89 3.34
CA SER A 18 -24.95 -27.87 2.38
C SER A 18 -25.05 -26.67 1.43
N PHE A 19 -26.26 -26.31 0.99
CA PHE A 19 -26.50 -25.10 0.19
C PHE A 19 -26.12 -23.83 0.97
N PHE A 20 -26.62 -23.65 2.19
CA PHE A 20 -26.29 -22.47 3.01
C PHE A 20 -24.81 -22.45 3.40
N GLY A 21 -24.21 -23.60 3.71
CA GLY A 21 -22.77 -23.71 3.96
C GLY A 21 -21.94 -23.26 2.75
N ALA A 22 -22.27 -23.77 1.55
CA ALA A 22 -21.63 -23.35 0.31
C ALA A 22 -21.87 -21.87 0.00
N ALA A 23 -23.09 -21.37 0.20
CA ALA A 23 -23.45 -19.97 -0.02
C ALA A 23 -22.69 -19.02 0.93
N MET A 24 -22.53 -19.38 2.21
CA MET A 24 -21.74 -18.60 3.17
C MET A 24 -20.26 -18.58 2.78
N ILE A 25 -19.69 -19.70 2.35
CA ILE A 25 -18.29 -19.76 1.87
C ILE A 25 -18.14 -18.89 0.62
N ALA A 26 -19.06 -18.99 -0.35
CA ALA A 26 -19.01 -18.19 -1.56
C ALA A 26 -19.16 -16.69 -1.26
N ALA A 27 -20.04 -16.32 -0.34
CA ALA A 27 -20.23 -14.94 0.10
C ALA A 27 -19.00 -14.40 0.82
N ALA A 28 -18.42 -15.16 1.75
CA ALA A 28 -17.19 -14.78 2.43
C ALA A 28 -16.04 -14.64 1.41
N PHE A 29 -15.88 -15.60 0.50
CA PHE A 29 -14.88 -15.54 -0.56
C PHE A 29 -15.08 -14.30 -1.45
N ALA A 30 -16.30 -14.04 -1.91
CA ALA A 30 -16.60 -12.87 -2.73
C ALA A 30 -16.32 -11.56 -1.97
N TYR A 31 -16.71 -11.47 -0.70
CA TYR A 31 -16.45 -10.31 0.15
C TYR A 31 -14.95 -10.07 0.34
N PHE A 32 -14.18 -11.11 0.68
CA PHE A 32 -12.74 -10.98 0.86
C PHE A 32 -12.02 -10.63 -0.45
N ASN A 33 -12.43 -11.20 -1.58
CA ASN A 33 -11.86 -10.83 -2.89
C ASN A 33 -12.20 -9.38 -3.28
N TYR A 34 -13.43 -8.95 -3.00
CA TYR A 34 -13.84 -7.55 -3.20
C TYR A 34 -13.03 -6.59 -2.32
N LYS A 35 -12.86 -6.90 -1.02
CA LYS A 35 -12.01 -6.09 -0.15
C LYS A 35 -10.52 -6.16 -0.51
N PHE A 36 -10.07 -7.28 -1.04
CA PHE A 36 -8.69 -7.41 -1.49
C PHE A 36 -8.42 -6.59 -2.76
N SER A 37 -9.40 -6.48 -3.66
CA SER A 37 -9.26 -5.67 -4.88
C SER A 37 -9.23 -4.16 -4.60
N GLU A 38 -9.76 -3.72 -3.44
CA GLU A 38 -9.61 -2.35 -2.95
C GLU A 38 -8.16 -2.03 -2.53
N TYR A 39 -7.35 -3.04 -2.19
CA TYR A 39 -5.96 -2.79 -1.81
C TYR A 39 -5.14 -2.34 -3.02
N LYS A 40 -4.40 -1.26 -2.80
CA LYS A 40 -3.42 -0.75 -3.77
C LYS A 40 -2.07 -1.37 -3.43
N PHE A 41 -1.37 -1.79 -4.47
CA PHE A 41 -0.07 -2.43 -4.35
C PHE A 41 0.96 -1.65 -5.18
N ILE A 42 2.21 -1.71 -4.73
CA ILE A 42 3.39 -1.27 -5.46
C ILE A 42 4.25 -2.50 -5.65
N ASP A 43 4.52 -2.89 -6.89
CA ASP A 43 5.57 -3.87 -7.18
C ASP A 43 6.81 -3.12 -7.68
N PHE A 44 7.86 -3.10 -6.86
CA PHE A 44 9.12 -2.43 -7.21
C PHE A 44 9.90 -3.12 -8.36
N LYS A 45 9.45 -4.28 -8.86
CA LYS A 45 9.96 -4.86 -10.11
C LYS A 45 9.28 -4.29 -11.34
N GLU A 46 8.00 -3.96 -11.25
CA GLU A 46 7.23 -3.37 -12.35
C GLU A 46 7.39 -1.85 -12.38
N TRP A 47 7.31 -1.23 -11.20
CA TRP A 47 7.41 0.21 -11.02
C TRP A 47 8.82 0.55 -10.57
N ILE A 48 9.67 0.78 -11.56
CA ILE A 48 11.07 1.11 -11.35
C ILE A 48 11.18 2.54 -10.83
N PHE A 49 11.81 2.66 -9.67
CA PHE A 49 12.25 3.92 -9.06
C PHE A 49 13.77 3.98 -9.03
N TYR A 50 14.32 5.19 -9.07
CA TYR A 50 15.75 5.42 -9.08
C TYR A 50 16.17 6.24 -7.88
N GLU A 51 17.21 5.77 -7.20
CA GLU A 51 17.99 6.55 -6.23
C GLU A 51 19.21 7.08 -6.95
N LYS A 52 19.37 8.41 -7.06
CA LYS A 52 20.49 9.01 -7.81
C LYS A 52 20.67 8.34 -9.18
N SER A 53 21.69 7.51 -9.38
CA SER A 53 21.96 6.77 -10.62
C SER A 53 21.43 5.33 -10.65
N ASP A 54 21.10 4.74 -9.51
CA ASP A 54 20.83 3.31 -9.36
C ASP A 54 19.34 3.02 -9.23
N ILE A 55 18.94 1.80 -9.60
CA ILE A 55 17.57 1.32 -9.36
C ILE A 55 17.40 1.07 -7.87
N PHE A 56 16.37 1.69 -7.29
CA PHE A 56 16.02 1.48 -5.89
C PHE A 56 15.44 0.08 -5.68
N VAL A 57 15.92 -0.60 -4.64
CA VAL A 57 15.40 -1.91 -4.21
C VAL A 57 15.01 -1.81 -2.73
N PRO A 58 13.73 -2.04 -2.38
CA PRO A 58 13.28 -1.92 -1.00
C PRO A 58 13.79 -3.09 -0.14
N ASP A 59 14.34 -2.77 1.02
CA ASP A 59 14.97 -3.70 1.95
C ASP A 59 14.28 -3.79 3.33
N LYS A 60 13.35 -2.89 3.65
CA LYS A 60 12.62 -2.84 4.94
C LYS A 60 11.20 -3.38 4.81
N GLU A 61 10.65 -3.83 5.93
CA GLU A 61 9.29 -4.39 5.98
C GLU A 61 8.18 -3.34 5.87
N LYS A 62 8.46 -2.09 6.23
CA LYS A 62 7.51 -0.98 6.21
C LYS A 62 8.21 0.30 5.78
N TYR A 63 7.48 1.13 5.05
CA TYR A 63 7.92 2.46 4.64
C TYR A 63 6.78 3.47 4.76
N ILE A 64 7.18 4.72 4.98
CA ILE A 64 6.33 5.89 4.74
C ILE A 64 6.60 6.35 3.32
N VAL A 65 5.58 6.40 2.48
CA VAL A 65 5.69 6.94 1.14
C VAL A 65 5.23 8.38 1.17
N VAL A 66 6.09 9.29 0.71
CA VAL A 66 5.78 10.70 0.55
C VAL A 66 5.90 11.04 -0.92
N PHE A 67 4.77 11.37 -1.55
CA PHE A 67 4.78 11.94 -2.88
C PHE A 67 4.80 13.45 -2.77
N TYR A 68 5.82 14.11 -3.35
CA TYR A 68 6.05 15.53 -3.16
C TYR A 68 6.50 16.22 -4.46
N SER A 69 6.54 17.55 -4.43
CA SER A 69 7.12 18.40 -5.47
C SER A 69 8.38 19.05 -4.94
N SER A 70 9.52 18.82 -5.60
CA SER A 70 10.77 19.50 -5.25
C SER A 70 10.76 21.01 -5.51
N LYS A 71 9.78 21.50 -6.27
CA LYS A 71 9.58 22.93 -6.55
C LYS A 71 8.86 23.65 -5.40
N ASP A 72 8.27 22.89 -4.47
CA ASP A 72 7.62 23.47 -3.30
C ASP A 72 8.69 23.91 -2.30
N ALA A 73 8.57 25.14 -1.81
CA ALA A 73 9.57 25.72 -0.92
C ALA A 73 9.72 24.91 0.37
N ASN A 74 10.95 24.71 0.82
CA ASN A 74 11.34 24.04 2.08
C ASN A 74 11.01 22.55 2.20
N THR A 75 10.28 21.96 1.25
CA THR A 75 9.88 20.54 1.28
C THR A 75 11.08 19.59 1.38
N MET A 76 12.14 19.86 0.62
CA MET A 76 13.35 19.03 0.62
C MET A 76 14.12 19.11 1.94
N GLU A 77 14.20 20.31 2.52
CA GLU A 77 14.86 20.52 3.81
C GLU A 77 14.09 19.81 4.93
N GLN A 78 12.75 19.93 4.93
CA GLN A 78 11.88 19.25 5.87
C GLN A 78 12.02 17.72 5.77
N LEU A 79 11.99 17.16 4.56
CA LEU A 79 12.15 15.72 4.35
C LEU A 79 13.55 15.21 4.72
N SER A 80 14.58 16.04 4.57
CA SER A 80 15.95 15.67 4.91
C SER A 80 16.17 15.63 6.42
N ASN A 81 15.54 16.55 7.15
CA ASN A 81 15.73 16.74 8.59
C ASN A 81 14.72 15.97 9.45
N ILE A 82 13.65 15.43 8.86
CA ILE A 82 12.64 14.72 9.62
C ILE A 82 13.19 13.40 10.17
N ASN A 83 13.06 13.21 11.48
CA ASN A 83 13.48 12.00 12.15
C ASN A 83 12.23 11.21 12.57
N LEU A 84 11.95 10.12 11.84
CA LEU A 84 10.82 9.23 12.10
C LEU A 84 11.34 7.82 12.40
N PRO A 85 10.58 7.02 13.17
CA PRO A 85 10.97 5.63 13.46
C PRO A 85 10.91 4.72 12.23
N LEU A 86 10.21 5.13 11.17
CA LEU A 86 10.07 4.39 9.92
C LEU A 86 10.81 5.12 8.78
N PRO A 87 11.45 4.36 7.88
CA PRO A 87 12.13 4.92 6.71
C PRO A 87 11.12 5.55 5.75
N ILE A 88 11.53 6.67 5.13
CA ILE A 88 10.73 7.42 4.17
C ILE A 88 11.21 7.14 2.75
N LEU A 89 10.28 6.85 1.86
CA LEU A 89 10.46 6.88 0.41
C LEU A 89 9.83 8.15 -0.13
N ALA A 90 10.66 9.15 -0.42
CA ALA A 90 10.23 10.44 -0.93
C ALA A 90 10.28 10.42 -2.46
N ILE A 91 9.12 10.30 -3.12
CA ILE A 91 9.00 10.25 -4.57
C ILE A 91 8.73 11.66 -5.10
N ASP A 92 9.69 12.21 -5.85
CA ASP A 92 9.56 13.54 -6.44
C ASP A 92 8.79 13.50 -7.75
N TYR A 93 7.81 14.40 -7.86
CA TYR A 93 7.08 14.65 -9.10
C TYR A 93 7.97 15.24 -10.22
N TYR A 94 8.93 16.09 -9.87
CA TYR A 94 9.80 16.79 -10.83
C TYR A 94 11.09 16.04 -11.19
N ASN A 95 11.34 14.89 -10.55
CA ASN A 95 12.51 14.04 -10.76
C ASN A 95 13.86 14.76 -10.59
N GLU A 96 13.95 15.68 -9.64
CA GLU A 96 15.22 16.29 -9.25
C GLU A 96 16.09 15.30 -8.49
N VAL A 97 17.38 15.28 -8.81
CA VAL A 97 18.36 14.43 -8.13
C VAL A 97 18.58 14.99 -6.73
N GLN A 98 18.41 14.16 -5.71
CA GLN A 98 18.72 14.52 -4.34
C GLN A 98 19.53 13.45 -3.62
N GLU A 99 20.32 13.91 -2.66
CA GLU A 99 21.10 13.07 -1.77
C GLU A 99 20.21 12.52 -0.65
N ASN A 100 20.33 11.22 -0.38
CA ASN A 100 19.60 10.59 0.72
C ASN A 100 20.01 11.19 2.07
N SER A 101 19.03 11.31 2.97
CA SER A 101 19.29 11.60 4.38
C SER A 101 19.32 10.29 5.18
N GLN A 102 19.55 10.40 6.49
CA GLN A 102 19.65 9.22 7.37
C GLN A 102 18.39 8.33 7.34
N ASN A 103 17.21 8.93 7.16
CA ASN A 103 15.93 8.23 7.20
C ASN A 103 15.06 8.43 5.96
N THR A 104 15.51 9.25 5.00
CA THR A 104 14.77 9.56 3.78
C THR A 104 15.57 9.15 2.55
N THR A 105 14.99 8.24 1.78
CA THR A 105 15.46 7.89 0.44
C THR A 105 14.70 8.72 -0.57
N PHE A 106 15.41 9.54 -1.34
CA PHE A 106 14.81 10.34 -2.41
C PHE A 106 14.79 9.56 -3.71
N LEU A 107 13.58 9.38 -4.23
CA LEU A 107 13.29 8.55 -5.38
C LEU A 107 12.78 9.38 -6.54
N ARG A 108 13.22 8.95 -7.72
CA ARG A 108 12.77 9.48 -9.01
C ARG A 108 12.13 8.37 -9.81
N SER A 109 11.25 8.75 -10.72
CA SER A 109 10.50 7.80 -11.54
C SER A 109 10.28 8.36 -12.95
N GLY A 110 10.31 7.49 -13.96
CA GLY A 110 9.94 7.89 -15.31
C GLY A 110 8.50 8.41 -15.37
N THR A 111 8.20 9.35 -16.26
CA THR A 111 6.88 10.02 -16.35
C THR A 111 5.70 9.05 -16.37
N LYS A 112 5.81 7.94 -17.11
CA LYS A 112 4.77 6.90 -17.17
C LYS A 112 4.53 6.24 -15.80
N ASN A 113 5.60 5.94 -15.07
CA ASN A 113 5.53 5.36 -13.74
C ASN A 113 4.92 6.36 -12.75
N SER A 114 5.36 7.62 -12.78
CA SER A 114 4.81 8.68 -11.92
C SER A 114 3.30 8.87 -12.17
N LEU A 115 2.87 8.94 -13.43
CA LEU A 115 1.45 9.09 -13.77
C LEU A 115 0.63 7.86 -13.33
N SER A 116 1.14 6.65 -13.56
CA SER A 116 0.48 5.41 -13.14
C SER A 116 0.38 5.33 -11.62
N PHE A 117 1.42 5.78 -10.92
CA PHE A 117 1.47 5.88 -9.46
C PHE A 117 0.41 6.85 -8.94
N ILE A 118 0.38 8.10 -9.46
CA ILE A 118 -0.61 9.12 -9.11
C ILE A 118 -2.04 8.58 -9.30
N GLN A 119 -2.31 8.00 -10.47
CA GLN A 119 -3.64 7.47 -10.81
C GLN A 119 -4.04 6.28 -9.94
N ARG A 120 -3.14 5.30 -9.78
CA ARG A 120 -3.42 4.11 -8.95
C ARG A 120 -3.74 4.54 -7.54
N PHE A 121 -2.91 5.42 -6.97
CA PHE A 121 -3.04 5.87 -5.59
C PHE A 121 -4.13 6.94 -5.39
N ASN A 122 -4.69 7.54 -6.44
CA ASN A 122 -5.63 8.65 -6.36
C ASN A 122 -5.01 9.85 -5.62
N ILE A 123 -3.78 10.20 -6.00
CA ILE A 123 -3.07 11.36 -5.46
C ILE A 123 -3.56 12.59 -6.22
N TYR A 124 -4.19 13.53 -5.51
CA TYR A 124 -4.72 14.76 -6.11
C TYR A 124 -3.96 16.00 -5.65
N GLU A 125 -3.15 15.89 -4.60
CA GLU A 125 -2.48 17.01 -3.94
C GLU A 125 -1.06 16.62 -3.51
N SER A 126 -0.18 17.62 -3.41
CA SER A 126 1.20 17.48 -2.97
C SER A 126 1.43 18.39 -1.75
N PRO A 127 2.11 17.92 -0.68
CA PRO A 127 2.59 16.55 -0.49
C PRO A 127 1.46 15.58 -0.07
N SER A 128 1.58 14.31 -0.47
CA SER A 128 0.65 13.23 -0.11
C SER A 128 1.39 12.08 0.57
N ILE A 129 0.79 11.54 1.64
CA ILE A 129 1.46 10.54 2.49
C ILE A 129 0.61 9.32 2.75
N PHE A 130 1.24 8.16 2.69
CA PHE A 130 0.65 6.89 3.10
C PHE A 130 1.72 5.87 3.49
N PHE A 131 1.29 4.84 4.21
CA PHE A 131 2.17 3.76 4.64
C PHE A 131 2.06 2.59 3.66
N ILE A 132 3.19 1.93 3.44
CA ILE A 132 3.23 0.66 2.73
C ILE A 132 3.89 -0.40 3.59
N LYS A 133 3.42 -1.63 3.46
CA LYS A 133 3.95 -2.80 4.15
C LYS A 133 4.28 -3.89 3.15
N LYS A 134 5.42 -4.55 3.33
CA LYS A 134 5.81 -5.68 2.50
C LYS A 134 4.76 -6.78 2.58
N SER A 135 4.31 -7.24 1.43
CA SER A 135 3.39 -8.38 1.31
C SER A 135 4.16 -9.63 0.90
N LYS A 136 4.99 -9.53 -0.15
CA LYS A 136 5.82 -10.62 -0.66
C LYS A 136 6.89 -10.06 -1.59
N ASP A 137 8.13 -10.52 -1.49
CA ASP A 137 9.23 -10.13 -2.39
C ASP A 137 9.32 -8.58 -2.58
N SER A 138 9.14 -8.09 -3.81
CA SER A 138 9.10 -6.67 -4.19
C SER A 138 7.71 -6.03 -4.12
N LEU A 139 6.69 -6.79 -3.70
CA LEU A 139 5.30 -6.38 -3.63
C LEU A 139 4.98 -5.81 -2.25
N TYR A 140 4.60 -4.54 -2.22
CA TYR A 140 4.18 -3.81 -1.04
C TYR A 140 2.72 -3.42 -1.17
N LYS A 141 1.96 -3.60 -0.09
CA LYS A 141 0.56 -3.19 -0.01
C LYS A 141 0.44 -1.83 0.68
N GLN A 142 -0.52 -1.02 0.26
CA GLN A 142 -0.93 0.16 1.01
C GLN A 142 -1.55 -0.28 2.35
N ASP A 143 -1.00 0.25 3.44
CA ASP A 143 -1.37 -0.10 4.81
C ASP A 143 -2.10 1.05 5.53
N SER A 144 -2.35 2.17 4.84
CA SER A 144 -3.10 3.33 5.35
C SER A 144 -3.88 4.06 4.26
N MET A 145 -4.87 4.85 4.65
CA MET A 145 -5.44 5.86 3.74
C MET A 145 -4.37 6.89 3.36
N ILE A 146 -4.53 7.49 2.18
CA ILE A 146 -3.71 8.65 1.77
C ILE A 146 -4.19 9.84 2.55
N ARG A 147 -3.26 10.50 3.23
CA ARG A 147 -3.50 11.77 3.91
C ARG A 147 -2.90 12.87 3.05
N LYS A 148 -3.74 13.86 2.75
CA LYS A 148 -3.26 15.19 2.38
C LYS A 148 -2.55 15.75 3.60
N LEU A 149 -1.38 16.33 3.38
CA LEU A 149 -0.79 17.22 4.36
C LEU A 149 -0.88 18.66 3.88
N ASP A 150 -1.31 19.55 4.77
CA ASP A 150 -1.22 20.99 4.50
C ASP A 150 0.25 21.46 4.58
N ASN A 151 1.08 20.75 5.35
CA ASN A 151 2.55 20.87 5.38
C ASN A 151 3.22 19.62 5.98
N LEU A 152 4.52 19.43 5.74
CA LEU A 152 5.27 18.26 6.25
C LEU A 152 5.49 18.26 7.77
N ASP A 153 5.29 19.37 8.47
CA ASP A 153 5.45 19.40 9.94
C ASP A 153 4.37 18.53 10.62
N GLU A 154 3.21 18.37 9.98
CA GLU A 154 2.13 17.47 10.41
C GLU A 154 2.45 15.99 10.23
N LEU A 155 3.47 15.62 9.44
CA LEU A 155 3.86 14.23 9.24
C LEU A 155 4.24 13.55 10.56
N SER A 156 4.98 14.24 11.42
CA SER A 156 5.36 13.75 12.75
C SER A 156 4.13 13.42 13.61
N ARG A 157 3.15 14.34 13.65
CA ARG A 157 1.89 14.17 14.39
C ARG A 157 1.05 13.01 13.86
N VAL A 158 0.98 12.85 12.53
CA VAL A 158 0.26 11.74 11.90
C VAL A 158 0.90 10.40 12.28
N VAL A 159 2.23 10.33 12.32
CA VAL A 159 2.96 9.10 12.69
C VAL A 159 2.80 8.77 14.17
N GLU A 160 2.80 9.76 15.06
CA GLU A 160 2.57 9.55 16.51
C GLU A 160 1.13 9.15 16.85
N SER A 161 0.15 9.51 16.01
CA SER A 161 -1.27 9.20 16.22
C SER A 161 -1.70 7.79 15.82
N LEU A 162 -0.77 6.96 15.34
CA LEU A 162 -0.99 5.61 14.79
C LEU A 162 -0.25 4.54 15.59
#